data_AF-R7QNU7-F1
#
_entry.id   AF-R7QNU7-F1
#
_cell.length_a   1.000
_cell.length_b   1.000
_cell.length_c   1.000
_cell.angle_alpha   90.00
_cell.angle_beta   90.00
_cell.angle_gamma   90.00
#
_symmetry.space_group_name_H-M   'P 1'
#
loop_
_entity.id
_entity.type
_entity.pdbx_description
1 polymer ?
#
loop_
_entity_poly.entity_id
_entity_poly.type
_entity_poly.pdbx_seq_one_letter_code
_entity_poly.pdbx_strand_id
1 'polypeptide(L)'
;MTLDVNAFHVLKTARDGRSSKCSACNSKEKKAAAAARRAPSPNAERQCRVCRAWKTVGHFRVDTTCRLGTESTFKSCQKAKEVVQRKEHKKRKCDSLGAGDHIETMKRRIHIVVTGARRRNLDVKPEHLETITGNPCSYCGRLQNPDLGVTVDRVDPSDGYVPENTAPACWPYNRAKGVHVVERFIWKMSLIAGYTKDGKTTDKDEDDLIEYGASIGLSHVRPVARDQQNWLITLTADEVDLWCFTCFFCGSSAFGIDRLTPGCHGGSFCTENAALCCWECNSSKGRRDAWSVL
;
A
#
# COMPACT_ATOMS: atom_id res chain seq x y z
N MET A 1 64.11 10.09 7.73
CA MET A 1 63.01 9.29 7.16
C MET A 1 63.50 8.63 5.88
N THR A 2 64.06 7.44 6.02
CA THR A 2 64.55 6.62 4.90
C THR A 2 63.39 5.79 4.36
N LEU A 3 62.91 6.12 3.15
CA LEU A 3 61.94 5.31 2.43
C LEU A 3 62.62 4.01 1.99
N ASP A 4 62.13 2.89 2.49
CA ASP A 4 62.57 1.54 2.12
C ASP A 4 62.15 1.25 0.67
N VAL A 5 63.12 1.26 -0.24
CA VAL A 5 62.93 1.11 -1.68
C VAL A 5 62.82 -0.37 -2.10
N ASN A 6 62.80 -1.31 -1.14
CA ASN A 6 62.81 -2.75 -1.44
C ASN A 6 61.46 -3.37 -1.82
N ALA A 7 60.37 -2.59 -1.95
CA ALA A 7 59.07 -3.15 -2.32
C ALA A 7 58.82 -3.29 -3.84
N PHE A 8 59.73 -2.79 -4.69
CA PHE A 8 59.62 -2.96 -6.14
C PHE A 8 60.57 -4.05 -6.63
N HIS A 9 60.05 -5.27 -6.75
CA HIS A 9 60.66 -6.31 -7.57
C HIS A 9 60.73 -5.83 -9.03
N VAL A 10 61.85 -5.23 -9.41
CA VAL A 10 62.18 -4.97 -10.82
C VAL A 10 62.62 -6.29 -11.42
N LEU A 11 61.70 -6.98 -12.08
CA LEU A 11 61.98 -8.18 -12.86
C LEU A 11 62.81 -7.80 -14.09
N LYS A 12 64.14 -7.89 -13.96
CA LYS A 12 65.10 -7.81 -15.07
C LYS A 12 65.31 -9.21 -15.67
N THR A 13 64.36 -9.69 -16.47
CA THR A 13 64.62 -10.63 -17.58
C THR A 13 63.37 -10.75 -18.45
N ALA A 14 63.33 -10.01 -19.57
CA ALA A 14 62.75 -10.42 -20.86
C ALA A 14 62.80 -9.25 -21.85
N ARG A 15 63.56 -9.41 -22.95
CA ARG A 15 63.24 -8.80 -24.24
C ARG A 15 61.90 -9.43 -24.68
N ASP A 16 60.95 -8.58 -25.06
CA ASP A 16 59.72 -8.92 -25.82
C ASP A 16 58.50 -9.53 -25.11
N GLY A 17 58.37 -9.43 -23.78
CA GLY A 17 57.15 -9.94 -23.12
C GLY A 17 56.94 -9.48 -21.69
N ARG A 18 56.64 -8.19 -21.48
CA ARG A 18 56.23 -7.70 -20.15
C ARG A 18 54.71 -7.81 -20.00
N SER A 19 54.24 -8.70 -19.13
CA SER A 19 52.88 -8.55 -18.59
C SER A 19 52.90 -7.34 -17.66
N SER A 20 52.08 -6.33 -17.95
CA SER A 20 52.04 -5.02 -17.28
C SER A 20 51.51 -5.04 -15.83
N LYS A 21 51.39 -6.22 -15.20
CA LYS A 21 50.65 -6.41 -13.95
C LYS A 21 51.52 -7.05 -12.88
N CYS A 22 51.41 -6.56 -11.64
CA CYS A 22 52.09 -7.16 -10.49
C CYS A 22 51.55 -8.57 -10.18
N SER A 23 52.29 -9.35 -9.39
CA SER A 23 51.93 -10.72 -8.99
C SER A 23 50.55 -10.81 -8.34
N ALA A 24 50.15 -9.82 -7.54
CA ALA A 24 48.84 -9.73 -6.93
C ALA A 24 47.72 -9.53 -7.97
N CYS A 25 47.93 -8.66 -8.96
CA CYS A 25 46.99 -8.44 -10.06
C CYS A 25 46.86 -9.70 -10.94
N ASN A 26 47.98 -10.35 -11.27
CA ASN A 26 47.97 -11.59 -12.05
C ASN A 26 47.27 -12.74 -11.30
N SER A 27 47.47 -12.84 -9.97
CA SER A 27 46.74 -13.79 -9.11
C SER A 27 45.24 -13.50 -9.08
N LYS A 28 44.82 -12.23 -8.98
CA LYS A 28 43.41 -11.83 -9.08
C LYS A 28 42.81 -12.19 -10.43
N GLU A 29 43.51 -11.94 -11.54
CA GLU A 29 43.03 -12.28 -12.89
C GLU A 29 42.94 -13.78 -13.12
N LYS A 30 43.93 -14.56 -12.66
CA LYS A 30 43.87 -16.03 -12.70
C LYS A 30 42.69 -16.56 -11.90
N LYS A 31 42.41 -16.00 -10.71
CA LYS A 31 41.24 -16.36 -9.91
C LYS A 31 39.92 -15.96 -10.61
N ALA A 32 39.85 -14.77 -11.19
CA ALA A 32 38.67 -14.30 -11.93
C ALA A 32 38.41 -15.15 -13.19
N ALA A 33 39.45 -15.47 -13.96
CA ALA A 33 39.36 -16.32 -15.14
C ALA A 33 38.98 -17.75 -14.78
N ALA A 34 39.54 -18.32 -13.69
CA ALA A 34 39.14 -19.63 -13.19
C ALA A 34 37.69 -19.65 -12.69
N ALA A 35 37.23 -18.56 -12.05
CA ALA A 35 35.84 -18.40 -11.64
C ALA A 35 34.90 -18.29 -12.85
N ALA A 36 35.28 -17.52 -13.88
CA ALA A 36 34.51 -17.38 -15.12
C ALA A 36 34.39 -18.71 -15.88
N ARG A 37 35.45 -19.54 -15.91
CA ARG A 37 35.42 -20.88 -16.53
C ARG A 37 34.55 -21.88 -15.76
N ARG A 38 34.37 -21.68 -14.44
CA ARG A 38 33.51 -22.50 -13.60
C ARG A 38 32.06 -22.00 -13.55
N ALA A 39 31.81 -20.78 -14.00
CA ALA A 39 30.47 -20.23 -14.05
C ALA A 39 29.64 -21.01 -15.08
N PRO A 40 28.44 -21.50 -14.72
CA PRO A 40 27.56 -22.14 -15.69
C PRO A 40 27.22 -21.13 -16.79
N SER A 41 27.08 -21.62 -18.03
CA SER A 41 26.61 -20.80 -19.15
C SER A 41 25.34 -20.05 -18.76
N PRO A 42 25.18 -18.75 -19.10
CA PRO A 42 23.96 -18.00 -18.82
C PRO A 42 22.70 -18.67 -19.37
N ASN A 43 22.87 -19.44 -20.46
CA ASN A 43 21.81 -20.18 -21.15
C ASN A 43 21.70 -21.63 -20.67
N ALA A 44 22.50 -22.08 -19.71
CA ALA A 44 22.32 -23.41 -19.14
C ALA A 44 20.95 -23.47 -18.45
N GLU A 45 20.21 -24.54 -18.72
CA GLU A 45 18.93 -24.78 -18.07
C GLU A 45 19.11 -25.68 -16.85
N ARG A 46 18.28 -25.45 -15.84
CA ARG A 46 18.17 -26.29 -14.65
C ARG A 46 16.72 -26.45 -14.27
N GLN A 47 16.40 -27.61 -13.70
CA GLN A 47 15.07 -27.91 -13.20
C GLN A 47 14.90 -27.41 -11.75
N CYS A 48 13.85 -26.64 -11.49
CA CYS A 48 13.52 -26.17 -10.14
C CYS A 48 13.07 -27.33 -9.24
N ARG A 49 13.64 -27.48 -8.04
CA ARG A 49 13.25 -28.58 -7.11
C ARG A 49 11.83 -28.46 -6.54
N VAL A 50 11.21 -27.28 -6.62
CA VAL A 50 9.88 -27.02 -6.05
C VAL A 50 8.78 -27.24 -7.09
N CYS A 51 8.87 -26.59 -8.24
CA CYS A 51 7.84 -26.67 -9.28
C CYS A 51 8.19 -27.61 -10.44
N ARG A 52 9.39 -28.20 -10.45
CA ARG A 52 9.91 -29.08 -11.52
C ARG A 52 9.99 -28.44 -12.93
N ALA A 53 9.79 -27.13 -13.06
CA ALA A 53 9.95 -26.42 -14.33
C ALA A 53 11.44 -26.22 -14.68
N TRP A 54 11.77 -26.35 -15.97
CA TRP A 54 13.08 -26.01 -16.53
C TRP A 54 13.19 -24.50 -16.78
N LYS A 55 14.29 -23.88 -16.34
CA LYS A 55 14.57 -22.45 -16.50
C LYS A 55 16.07 -22.21 -16.65
N THR A 56 16.44 -21.08 -17.25
CA THR A 56 17.84 -20.65 -17.33
C THR A 56 18.42 -20.29 -15.96
N VAL A 57 19.73 -20.50 -15.75
CA VAL A 57 20.40 -20.30 -14.45
C VAL A 57 20.16 -18.91 -13.84
N GLY A 58 20.01 -17.85 -14.65
CA GLY A 58 19.77 -16.47 -14.18
C GLY A 58 18.47 -16.30 -13.35
N HIS A 59 17.56 -17.26 -13.44
CA HIS A 59 16.31 -17.25 -12.68
C HIS A 59 16.41 -17.88 -11.28
N PHE A 60 17.53 -18.51 -10.95
CA PHE A 60 17.81 -19.06 -9.63
C PHE A 60 18.51 -18.01 -8.76
N ARG A 61 18.35 -18.09 -7.44
CA ARG A 61 19.19 -17.28 -6.54
C ARG A 61 20.58 -17.90 -6.45
N VAL A 62 21.60 -17.05 -6.41
CA VAL A 62 22.96 -17.45 -6.07
C VAL A 62 22.99 -17.57 -4.55
N ASP A 63 23.12 -18.80 -4.04
CA ASP A 63 23.35 -19.02 -2.63
C ASP A 63 24.84 -18.79 -2.35
N THR A 64 25.16 -17.67 -1.71
CA THR A 64 26.54 -17.34 -1.34
C THR A 64 27.07 -18.17 -0.17
N THR A 65 26.20 -18.89 0.54
CA THR A 65 26.57 -19.76 1.67
C THR A 65 26.86 -21.21 1.25
N CYS A 66 26.32 -21.65 0.11
CA CYS A 66 26.62 -22.96 -0.45
C CYS A 66 27.94 -22.92 -1.24
N ARG A 67 28.87 -23.87 -0.96
CA ARG A 67 30.13 -24.03 -1.71
C ARG A 67 29.95 -24.20 -3.24
N LEU A 68 28.76 -24.59 -3.69
CA LEU A 68 28.40 -24.77 -5.10
C LEU A 68 27.73 -23.53 -5.73
N GLY A 69 27.45 -22.47 -4.96
CA GLY A 69 27.13 -21.13 -5.46
C GLY A 69 25.76 -20.93 -6.12
N THR A 70 24.83 -21.88 -6.10
CA THR A 70 23.49 -21.68 -6.70
C THR A 70 22.41 -22.42 -5.93
N GLU A 71 21.37 -21.72 -5.49
CA GLU A 71 20.16 -22.34 -4.95
C GLU A 71 19.51 -23.22 -6.02
N SER A 72 18.89 -24.32 -5.59
CA SER A 72 18.08 -25.20 -6.46
C SER A 72 16.63 -24.73 -6.61
N THR A 73 16.31 -23.57 -6.04
CA THR A 73 14.97 -22.98 -5.95
C THR A 73 14.83 -21.75 -6.83
N PHE A 74 13.77 -21.74 -7.63
CA PHE A 74 13.39 -20.61 -8.47
C PHE A 74 12.93 -19.42 -7.61
N LYS A 75 13.32 -18.19 -7.99
CA LYS A 75 12.97 -16.96 -7.25
C LYS A 75 11.48 -16.83 -6.94
N SER A 76 10.58 -17.18 -7.87
CA SER A 76 9.14 -17.09 -7.61
C SER A 76 8.62 -18.20 -6.68
N CYS A 77 9.18 -19.41 -6.77
CA CYS A 77 8.81 -20.52 -5.89
C CYS A 77 9.27 -20.28 -4.45
N GLN A 78 10.43 -19.64 -4.27
CA GLN A 78 10.90 -19.21 -2.96
C GLN A 78 9.98 -18.14 -2.37
N LYS A 79 9.59 -17.12 -3.15
CA LYS A 79 8.58 -16.14 -2.72
C LYS A 79 7.26 -16.80 -2.33
N ALA A 80 6.79 -17.78 -3.10
CA ALA A 80 5.57 -18.53 -2.77
C ALA A 80 5.71 -19.27 -1.42
N LYS A 81 6.84 -19.95 -1.20
CA LYS A 81 7.15 -20.59 0.09
C LYS A 81 7.20 -19.58 1.24
N GLU A 82 7.88 -18.45 1.06
CA GLU A 82 7.95 -17.37 2.06
C GLU A 82 6.55 -16.84 2.41
N VAL A 83 5.65 -16.69 1.42
CA VAL A 83 4.25 -16.28 1.66
C VAL A 83 3.50 -17.33 2.50
N VAL A 84 3.64 -18.62 2.18
CA VAL A 84 3.01 -19.71 2.95
C VAL A 84 3.55 -19.73 4.38
N GLN A 85 4.88 -19.70 4.56
CA GLN A 85 5.51 -19.68 5.88
C GLN A 85 5.09 -18.46 6.70
N ARG A 86 4.97 -17.28 6.09
CA ARG A 86 4.44 -16.08 6.76
C ARG A 86 2.99 -16.25 7.19
N LYS A 87 2.14 -16.87 6.36
CA LYS A 87 0.74 -17.16 6.72
C LYS A 87 0.66 -18.14 7.88
N GLU A 88 1.43 -19.22 7.87
CA GLU A 88 1.48 -20.20 8.94
C GLU A 88 2.03 -19.61 10.24
N HIS A 89 3.11 -18.83 10.18
CA HIS A 89 3.65 -18.12 11.33
C HIS A 89 2.63 -17.15 11.92
N LYS A 90 1.95 -16.37 11.07
CA LYS A 90 0.87 -15.47 11.50
C LYS A 90 -0.28 -16.23 12.15
N LYS A 91 -0.69 -17.37 11.58
CA LYS A 91 -1.72 -18.24 12.14
C LYS A 91 -1.32 -18.77 13.52
N ARG A 92 -0.13 -19.39 13.65
CA ARG A 92 0.39 -19.88 14.94
C ARG A 92 0.45 -18.79 15.99
N LYS A 93 0.86 -17.58 15.59
CA LYS A 93 0.90 -16.43 16.47
C LYS A 93 -0.51 -16.01 16.91
N CYS A 94 -1.48 -15.96 16.00
CA CYS A 94 -2.88 -15.70 16.37
C CYS A 94 -3.42 -16.77 17.33
N ASP A 95 -3.14 -18.05 17.08
CA ASP A 95 -3.61 -19.17 17.91
C ASP A 95 -2.96 -19.20 19.30
N SER A 96 -1.75 -18.64 19.45
CA SER A 96 -0.99 -18.64 20.71
C SER A 96 -1.18 -17.40 21.59
N LEU A 97 -1.82 -16.34 21.08
CA LEU A 97 -2.04 -15.12 21.88
C LEU A 97 -3.16 -15.37 22.89
N GLY A 98 -2.83 -15.36 24.17
CA GLY A 98 -3.79 -15.55 25.25
C GLY A 98 -4.62 -14.28 25.50
N ALA A 99 -5.65 -14.38 26.36
CA ALA A 99 -6.46 -13.22 26.76
C ALA A 99 -5.64 -12.08 27.40
N GLY A 100 -4.47 -12.38 27.99
CA GLY A 100 -3.53 -11.38 28.51
C GLY A 100 -2.90 -10.50 27.42
N ASP A 101 -2.55 -11.08 26.26
CA ASP A 101 -2.01 -10.33 25.12
C ASP A 101 -3.05 -9.37 24.54
N HIS A 102 -4.34 -9.71 24.70
CA HIS A 102 -5.45 -8.89 24.22
C HIS A 102 -5.56 -7.55 25.00
N ILE A 103 -5.41 -7.57 26.32
CA ILE A 103 -5.42 -6.36 27.16
C ILE A 103 -4.19 -5.47 26.85
N GLU A 104 -3.01 -6.08 26.70
CA GLU A 104 -1.80 -5.36 26.31
C GLU A 104 -1.93 -4.75 24.90
N THR A 105 -2.62 -5.46 24.00
CA THR A 105 -2.97 -4.97 22.66
C THR A 105 -3.87 -3.74 22.74
N MET A 106 -4.83 -3.67 23.66
CA MET A 106 -5.69 -2.49 23.83
C MET A 106 -4.94 -1.27 24.34
N LYS A 107 -4.15 -1.43 25.40
CA LYS A 107 -3.29 -0.35 25.91
C LYS A 107 -2.34 0.17 24.83
N ARG A 108 -1.75 -0.73 24.04
CA ARG A 108 -0.89 -0.36 22.91
C ARG A 108 -1.64 0.43 21.84
N ARG A 109 -2.88 0.06 21.51
CA ARG A 109 -3.68 0.80 20.52
C ARG A 109 -4.08 2.19 21.02
N ILE A 110 -4.52 2.30 22.27
CA ILE A 110 -4.80 3.60 22.90
C ILE A 110 -3.54 4.47 22.90
N HIS A 111 -2.38 3.89 23.23
CA HIS A 111 -1.10 4.59 23.16
C HIS A 111 -0.77 5.14 21.76
N ILE A 112 -1.08 4.38 20.70
CA ILE A 112 -0.94 4.85 19.30
C ILE A 112 -1.85 6.05 19.03
N VAL A 113 -3.12 5.99 19.47
CA VAL A 113 -4.07 7.11 19.31
C VAL A 113 -3.59 8.35 20.05
N VAL A 114 -3.21 8.21 21.32
CA VAL A 114 -2.69 9.30 22.17
C VAL A 114 -1.44 9.92 21.55
N THR A 115 -0.48 9.10 21.12
CA THR A 115 0.75 9.58 20.48
C THR A 115 0.44 10.30 19.17
N GLY A 116 -0.48 9.77 18.36
CA GLY A 116 -0.93 10.40 17.12
C GLY A 116 -1.69 11.72 17.33
N ALA A 117 -2.47 11.83 18.40
CA ALA A 117 -3.14 13.07 18.80
C ALA A 117 -2.14 14.15 19.21
N ARG A 118 -1.20 13.82 20.11
CA ARG A 118 -0.14 14.72 20.56
C ARG A 118 0.72 15.27 19.43
N ARG A 119 1.09 14.42 18.47
CA ARG A 119 1.84 14.85 17.27
C ARG A 119 1.08 15.86 16.40
N ARG A 120 -0.25 15.85 16.44
CA ARG A 120 -1.12 16.76 15.70
C ARG A 120 -1.59 17.95 16.55
N ASN A 121 -1.08 18.06 17.79
CA ASN A 121 -1.51 19.05 18.77
C ASN A 121 -3.03 19.03 19.03
N LEU A 122 -3.59 17.83 19.16
CA LEU A 122 -4.99 17.61 19.49
C LEU A 122 -5.15 17.24 20.97
N ASP A 123 -6.17 17.77 21.62
CA ASP A 123 -6.55 17.38 22.97
C ASP A 123 -6.89 15.89 23.03
N VAL A 124 -6.56 15.23 24.14
CA VAL A 124 -6.85 13.81 24.34
C VAL A 124 -7.01 13.52 25.82
N LYS A 125 -8.10 12.81 26.19
CA LYS A 125 -8.32 12.27 27.54
C LYS A 125 -8.13 10.74 27.49
N PRO A 126 -6.96 10.19 27.85
CA PRO A 126 -6.66 8.76 27.71
C PRO A 126 -7.63 7.86 28.47
N GLU A 127 -7.98 8.23 29.70
CA GLU A 127 -8.97 7.56 30.55
C GLU A 127 -10.33 7.41 29.85
N HIS A 128 -10.77 8.41 29.09
CA HIS A 128 -11.99 8.30 28.29
C HIS A 128 -11.84 7.27 27.17
N LEU A 129 -10.70 7.25 26.47
CA LEU A 129 -10.44 6.27 25.40
C LEU A 129 -10.50 4.83 25.91
N GLU A 130 -10.05 4.57 27.14
CA GLU A 130 -10.16 3.25 27.77
C GLU A 130 -11.61 2.82 27.98
N THR A 131 -12.50 3.75 28.36
CA THR A 131 -13.91 3.45 28.62
C THR A 131 -14.73 3.17 27.36
N ILE A 132 -14.42 3.84 26.24
CA ILE A 132 -15.17 3.63 24.99
C ILE A 132 -14.62 2.47 24.15
N THR A 133 -13.38 2.07 24.44
CA THR A 133 -12.69 0.98 23.75
C THR A 133 -13.31 -0.36 24.13
N GLY A 134 -14.02 -0.99 23.20
CA GLY A 134 -14.75 -2.24 23.42
C GLY A 134 -16.27 -2.11 23.28
N ASN A 135 -16.79 -0.88 23.28
CA ASN A 135 -18.21 -0.63 22.99
C ASN A 135 -18.56 -1.00 21.54
N PRO A 136 -19.84 -1.31 21.25
CA PRO A 136 -20.33 -1.45 19.89
C PRO A 136 -19.97 -0.25 19.01
N CYS A 137 -19.66 -0.51 17.75
CA CYS A 137 -19.39 0.53 16.76
C CYS A 137 -20.63 1.43 16.57
N SER A 138 -20.47 2.74 16.73
CA SER A 138 -21.55 3.74 16.58
C SER A 138 -22.17 3.76 15.19
N TYR A 139 -21.48 3.25 14.17
CA TYR A 139 -21.99 3.23 12.79
C TYR A 139 -22.73 1.96 12.42
N CYS A 140 -22.23 0.81 12.85
CA CYS A 140 -22.74 -0.49 12.39
C CYS A 140 -23.30 -1.38 13.50
N GLY A 141 -23.26 -0.92 14.76
CA GLY A 141 -23.76 -1.65 15.94
C GLY A 141 -22.98 -2.91 16.31
N ARG A 142 -22.02 -3.35 15.49
CA ARG A 142 -21.22 -4.55 15.79
C ARG A 142 -20.20 -4.26 16.88
N LEU A 143 -20.02 -5.21 17.79
CA LEU A 143 -18.89 -5.20 18.73
C LEU A 143 -17.58 -5.07 17.96
N GLN A 144 -16.70 -4.20 18.46
CA GLN A 144 -15.41 -3.99 17.82
C GLN A 144 -14.62 -5.28 17.86
N ASN A 145 -14.16 -5.73 16.69
CA ASN A 145 -13.36 -6.95 16.62
C ASN A 145 -12.02 -6.67 17.33
N PRO A 146 -11.74 -7.37 18.43
CA PRO A 146 -10.57 -7.08 19.25
C PRO A 146 -9.24 -7.32 18.50
N ASP A 147 -9.24 -8.31 17.59
CA ASP A 147 -8.12 -8.67 16.73
C ASP A 147 -7.90 -7.64 15.60
N LEU A 148 -8.98 -7.14 14.99
CA LEU A 148 -8.89 -6.15 13.90
C LEU A 148 -8.56 -4.76 14.42
N GLY A 149 -8.91 -4.51 15.67
CA GLY A 149 -8.61 -3.29 16.36
C GLY A 149 -9.80 -2.48 16.72
N VAL A 150 -9.78 -2.10 18.00
CA VAL A 150 -10.59 -1.01 18.48
C VAL A 150 -10.05 0.28 17.87
N THR A 151 -10.96 1.03 17.25
CA THR A 151 -10.65 2.36 16.75
C THR A 151 -11.61 3.35 17.38
N VAL A 152 -11.08 4.52 17.70
CA VAL A 152 -11.87 5.65 18.16
C VAL A 152 -11.95 6.62 17.01
N ASP A 153 -13.16 6.91 16.55
CA ASP A 153 -13.40 7.97 15.59
C ASP A 153 -13.60 9.31 16.33
N ARG A 154 -13.24 10.40 15.66
CA ARG A 154 -13.55 11.76 16.10
C ARG A 154 -14.75 12.26 15.32
N VAL A 155 -15.84 12.56 16.01
CA VAL A 155 -17.12 12.99 15.42
C VAL A 155 -16.88 14.15 14.45
N ASP A 156 -16.23 15.19 14.95
CA ASP A 156 -15.59 16.26 14.18
C ASP A 156 -14.06 16.04 14.10
N PRO A 157 -13.49 15.86 12.90
CA PRO A 157 -12.06 15.75 12.69
C PRO A 157 -11.23 17.01 13.01
N SER A 158 -11.81 18.20 13.17
CA SER A 158 -11.08 19.39 13.63
C SER A 158 -10.74 19.33 15.11
N ASP A 159 -11.56 18.64 15.89
CA ASP A 159 -11.47 18.62 17.34
C ASP A 159 -10.65 17.45 17.88
N GLY A 160 -10.37 17.48 19.19
CA GLY A 160 -9.58 16.48 19.89
C GLY A 160 -10.32 15.17 20.18
N TYR A 161 -9.61 14.26 20.85
CA TYR A 161 -10.16 13.05 21.44
C TYR A 161 -10.73 13.32 22.84
N VAL A 162 -11.83 14.07 22.88
CA VAL A 162 -12.57 14.41 24.11
C VAL A 162 -13.90 13.64 24.16
N PRO A 163 -14.51 13.45 25.35
CA PRO A 163 -15.73 12.67 25.52
C PRO A 163 -16.87 13.06 24.58
N GLU A 164 -17.00 14.36 24.32
CA GLU A 164 -18.05 14.95 23.52
C GLU A 164 -17.82 14.77 22.01
N ASN A 165 -16.58 14.50 21.60
CA ASN A 165 -16.17 14.42 20.19
C ASN A 165 -15.63 13.04 19.77
N THR A 166 -15.85 11.99 20.57
CA THR A 166 -15.33 10.65 20.26
C THR A 166 -16.39 9.59 20.24
N ALA A 167 -16.27 8.68 19.28
CA ALA A 167 -17.21 7.58 19.10
C ALA A 167 -16.47 6.24 18.96
N PRO A 168 -16.97 5.15 19.56
CA PRO A 168 -16.47 3.81 19.27
C PRO A 168 -16.73 3.47 17.80
N ALA A 169 -15.69 3.10 17.05
CA ALA A 169 -15.81 2.80 15.63
C ALA A 169 -15.01 1.55 15.27
N CYS A 170 -15.52 0.72 14.36
CA CYS A 170 -14.68 -0.32 13.77
C CYS A 170 -13.83 0.28 12.64
N TRP A 171 -12.64 -0.31 12.42
CA TRP A 171 -11.67 0.18 11.45
C TRP A 171 -12.25 0.48 10.04
N PRO A 172 -13.12 -0.36 9.45
CA PRO A 172 -13.67 -0.08 8.12
C PRO A 172 -14.48 1.21 8.07
N TYR A 173 -15.32 1.48 9.08
CA TYR A 173 -16.20 2.65 9.08
C TYR A 173 -15.43 3.93 9.45
N ASN A 174 -14.52 3.87 10.43
CA ASN A 174 -13.64 4.99 10.74
C ASN A 174 -12.81 5.39 9.50
N ARG A 175 -12.28 4.39 8.77
CA ARG A 175 -11.57 4.62 7.52
C ARG A 175 -12.47 5.17 6.40
N ALA A 176 -13.70 4.68 6.28
CA ALA A 176 -14.66 5.16 5.29
C ALA A 176 -15.09 6.61 5.56
N LYS A 177 -15.27 7.00 6.83
CA LYS A 177 -15.54 8.38 7.23
C LYS A 177 -14.36 9.31 6.92
N GLY A 178 -13.14 8.87 7.21
CA GLY A 178 -11.93 9.62 6.91
C GLY A 178 -11.89 10.97 7.62
N VAL A 179 -11.92 12.06 6.84
CA VAL A 179 -11.87 13.44 7.34
C VAL A 179 -13.23 14.15 7.30
N HIS A 180 -14.31 13.42 7.02
CA HIS A 180 -15.65 13.99 7.07
C HIS A 180 -16.15 14.08 8.51
N VAL A 181 -16.93 15.12 8.81
CA VAL A 181 -17.79 15.19 10.01
C VAL A 181 -18.83 14.06 9.96
N VAL A 182 -19.28 13.60 11.13
CA VAL A 182 -20.08 12.38 11.22
C VAL A 182 -21.40 12.48 10.46
N GLU A 183 -22.05 13.64 10.48
CA GLU A 183 -23.33 13.92 9.84
C GLU A 183 -23.20 13.77 8.32
N ARG A 184 -22.15 14.38 7.75
CA ARG A 184 -21.85 14.28 6.31
C ARG A 184 -21.55 12.84 5.92
N PHE A 185 -20.84 12.08 6.76
CA PHE A 185 -20.59 10.67 6.50
C PHE A 185 -21.88 9.84 6.51
N ILE A 186 -22.73 10.01 7.53
CA ILE A 186 -24.03 9.30 7.64
C ILE A 186 -24.91 9.65 6.45
N TRP A 187 -25.00 10.92 6.08
CA TRP A 187 -25.75 11.37 4.91
C TRP A 187 -25.27 10.68 3.62
N LYS A 188 -23.96 10.65 3.36
CA LYS A 188 -23.38 9.92 2.22
C LYS A 188 -23.73 8.42 2.26
N MET A 189 -23.68 7.79 3.44
CA MET A 189 -24.05 6.38 3.58
C MET A 189 -25.54 6.14 3.30
N SER A 190 -26.42 7.05 3.72
CA SER A 190 -27.86 6.98 3.44
C SER A 190 -28.17 7.11 1.95
N LEU A 191 -27.48 8.01 1.23
CA LEU A 191 -27.60 8.11 -0.22
C LEU A 191 -27.19 6.80 -0.92
N ILE A 192 -26.06 6.22 -0.51
CA ILE A 192 -25.58 4.94 -1.06
C ILE A 192 -26.57 3.80 -0.74
N ALA A 193 -27.12 3.77 0.47
CA ALA A 193 -28.07 2.73 0.87
C ALA A 193 -29.41 2.83 0.13
N GLY A 194 -29.85 4.06 -0.18
CA GLY A 194 -31.04 4.32 -1.00
C GLY A 194 -30.83 4.06 -2.48
N TYR A 195 -29.58 3.90 -2.93
CA TYR A 195 -29.27 3.62 -4.32
C TYR A 195 -29.52 2.14 -4.63
N THR A 196 -30.64 1.84 -5.30
CA THR A 196 -30.92 0.52 -5.84
C THR A 196 -30.23 0.34 -7.20
N LYS A 197 -29.79 -0.89 -7.51
CA LYS A 197 -29.06 -1.25 -8.74
C LYS A 197 -29.80 -0.92 -10.04
N ASP A 198 -31.10 -0.65 -9.96
CA ASP A 198 -31.98 -0.36 -11.10
C ASP A 198 -32.12 1.15 -11.37
N GLY A 199 -31.35 2.01 -10.69
CA GLY A 199 -31.28 3.45 -10.97
C GLY A 199 -32.53 4.25 -10.58
N LYS A 200 -33.48 3.63 -9.86
CA LYS A 200 -34.61 4.34 -9.27
C LYS A 200 -34.25 4.71 -7.83
N THR A 201 -33.89 5.97 -7.63
CA THR A 201 -33.99 6.60 -6.31
C THR A 201 -35.45 6.48 -5.88
N THR A 202 -35.71 6.02 -4.64
CA THR A 202 -37.04 6.25 -4.05
C THR A 202 -37.29 7.75 -4.07
N ASP A 203 -38.44 8.19 -4.60
CA ASP A 203 -38.88 9.58 -4.76
C ASP A 203 -38.89 10.37 -3.43
N LYS A 204 -37.72 10.55 -2.82
CA LYS A 204 -37.48 11.59 -1.82
C LYS A 204 -36.92 12.75 -2.59
N ASP A 205 -37.72 13.81 -2.68
CA ASP A 205 -37.46 14.98 -3.50
C ASP A 205 -36.02 15.48 -3.30
N GLU A 206 -35.30 15.69 -4.41
CA GLU A 206 -33.94 16.26 -4.40
C GLU A 206 -33.89 17.58 -3.62
N ASP A 207 -35.01 18.31 -3.56
CA ASP A 207 -35.15 19.59 -2.85
C ASP A 207 -35.01 19.44 -1.32
N ASP A 208 -35.51 18.35 -0.71
CA ASP A 208 -35.32 18.07 0.73
C ASP A 208 -33.85 17.76 1.06
N LEU A 209 -33.12 17.18 0.10
CA LEU A 209 -31.71 16.82 0.23
C LEU A 209 -30.78 18.02 0.03
N ILE A 210 -31.17 18.98 -0.81
CA ILE A 210 -30.45 20.23 -1.07
C ILE A 210 -30.62 21.22 0.09
N GLU A 211 -31.83 21.34 0.67
CA GLU A 211 -32.11 22.25 1.79
C GLU A 211 -31.32 21.86 3.06
N TYR A 212 -31.21 20.56 3.35
CA TYR A 212 -30.39 20.08 4.47
C TYR A 212 -28.88 20.32 4.24
N GLY A 213 -28.39 20.12 3.01
CA GLY A 213 -27.00 20.39 2.64
C GLY A 213 -26.62 21.88 2.67
N ALA A 214 -27.55 22.77 2.33
CA ALA A 214 -27.36 24.22 2.37
C ALA A 214 -27.26 24.77 3.81
N SER A 215 -27.86 24.11 4.79
CA SER A 215 -27.87 24.54 6.20
C SER A 215 -26.53 24.39 6.94
N ILE A 216 -25.55 23.66 6.37
CA ILE A 216 -24.33 23.22 7.09
C ILE A 216 -23.06 24.02 6.74
N GLY A 217 -23.16 25.16 6.05
CA GLY A 217 -22.10 26.16 5.96
C GLY A 217 -20.70 25.65 5.60
N LEU A 218 -20.53 25.07 4.41
CA LEU A 218 -19.25 24.55 3.93
C LEU A 218 -18.29 25.66 3.46
N SER A 219 -17.39 26.11 4.33
CA SER A 219 -16.33 27.08 3.96
C SER A 219 -14.91 26.50 3.96
N HIS A 220 -14.69 25.21 4.24
CA HIS A 220 -13.32 24.68 4.41
C HIS A 220 -13.06 23.38 3.64
N VAL A 221 -12.64 23.51 2.37
CA VAL A 221 -11.89 22.46 1.65
C VAL A 221 -10.58 23.07 1.16
N ARG A 222 -9.45 22.64 1.75
CA ARG A 222 -8.12 23.01 1.26
C ARG A 222 -7.70 22.09 0.11
N PRO A 223 -7.06 22.60 -0.96
CA PRO A 223 -6.52 21.76 -2.03
C PRO A 223 -5.30 20.99 -1.51
N VAL A 224 -5.34 19.66 -1.60
CA VAL A 224 -4.15 18.82 -1.38
C VAL A 224 -3.47 18.64 -2.73
N ALA A 225 -2.48 19.50 -3.01
CA ALA A 225 -1.52 19.32 -4.10
C ALA A 225 -0.16 18.92 -3.52
N ARG A 226 0.34 17.74 -3.89
CA ARG A 226 1.79 17.45 -3.93
C ARG A 226 2.10 16.53 -5.12
N ASP A 227 2.51 17.21 -6.18
CA ASP A 227 3.75 16.95 -6.91
C ASP A 227 4.10 15.49 -7.22
N GLN A 228 3.66 15.03 -8.39
CA GLN A 228 4.48 14.32 -9.36
C GLN A 228 3.76 14.32 -10.71
N GLN A 229 4.36 15.04 -11.67
CA GLN A 229 3.92 15.30 -13.04
C GLN A 229 2.83 16.38 -13.17
N ASN A 230 3.08 17.28 -14.11
CA ASN A 230 2.35 18.50 -14.41
C ASN A 230 0.98 18.21 -15.07
N TRP A 231 0.15 17.38 -14.43
CA TRP A 231 -1.19 17.06 -14.91
C TRP A 231 -2.13 18.20 -14.54
N LEU A 232 -2.69 18.87 -15.55
CA LEU A 232 -3.79 19.81 -15.35
C LEU A 232 -5.00 18.99 -14.89
N ILE A 233 -5.29 19.03 -13.59
CA ILE A 233 -6.53 18.50 -13.03
C ILE A 233 -7.52 19.66 -13.06
N THR A 234 -8.54 19.57 -13.92
CA THR A 234 -9.58 20.60 -14.02
C THR A 234 -10.83 20.26 -13.22
N LEU A 235 -10.89 19.08 -12.60
CA LEU A 235 -12.01 18.66 -11.76
C LEU A 235 -12.06 19.54 -10.49
N THR A 236 -13.15 20.26 -10.33
CA THR A 236 -13.52 20.94 -9.10
C THR A 236 -14.08 19.95 -8.08
N ALA A 237 -14.09 20.32 -6.79
CA ALA A 237 -14.67 19.47 -5.75
C ALA A 237 -16.18 19.23 -5.97
N ASP A 238 -16.89 20.24 -6.47
CA ASP A 238 -18.33 20.21 -6.72
C ASP A 238 -18.67 19.26 -7.88
N GLU A 239 -17.85 19.24 -8.94
CA GLU A 239 -18.00 18.31 -10.07
C GLU A 239 -17.79 16.85 -9.67
N VAL A 240 -16.93 16.58 -8.68
CA VAL A 240 -16.71 15.22 -8.16
C VAL A 240 -17.81 14.80 -7.19
N ASP A 241 -18.35 15.73 -6.40
CA ASP A 241 -19.46 15.46 -5.48
C ASP A 241 -20.79 15.12 -6.21
N LEU A 242 -20.94 15.52 -7.49
CA LEU A 242 -22.06 15.17 -8.38
C LEU A 242 -22.02 13.73 -8.92
N TRP A 243 -20.90 13.01 -8.79
CA TRP A 243 -20.75 11.70 -9.42
C TRP A 243 -21.28 10.58 -8.51
N CYS A 244 -22.25 9.79 -9.02
CA CYS A 244 -22.74 8.60 -8.32
C CYS A 244 -21.59 7.64 -7.98
N PHE A 245 -21.50 7.16 -6.73
CA PHE A 245 -20.48 6.22 -6.23
C PHE A 245 -20.53 4.82 -6.88
N THR A 246 -21.01 4.68 -8.11
CA THR A 246 -21.00 3.46 -8.89
C THR A 246 -19.81 3.43 -9.84
N CYS A 247 -19.18 2.27 -9.93
CA CYS A 247 -18.07 2.00 -10.81
C CYS A 247 -18.58 2.01 -12.23
N PHE A 248 -18.01 2.88 -13.06
CA PHE A 248 -18.31 2.99 -14.48
C PHE A 248 -18.23 1.64 -15.21
N PHE A 249 -17.31 0.76 -14.81
CA PHE A 249 -17.10 -0.54 -15.47
C PHE A 249 -18.04 -1.66 -15.01
N CYS A 250 -18.40 -1.70 -13.73
CA CYS A 250 -19.10 -2.87 -13.16
C CYS A 250 -20.32 -2.55 -12.30
N GLY A 251 -20.65 -1.27 -12.13
CA GLY A 251 -21.76 -0.79 -11.30
C GLY A 251 -21.61 -1.00 -9.79
N SER A 252 -20.48 -1.58 -9.31
CA SER A 252 -20.21 -1.74 -7.87
C SER A 252 -19.77 -0.43 -7.22
N SER A 253 -19.63 -0.36 -5.90
CA SER A 253 -19.16 0.87 -5.24
C SER A 253 -17.77 1.30 -5.73
N ALA A 254 -17.66 2.57 -6.11
CA ALA A 254 -16.43 3.21 -6.58
C ALA A 254 -15.90 4.20 -5.55
N PHE A 255 -14.58 4.13 -5.32
CA PHE A 255 -13.87 5.00 -4.38
C PHE A 255 -12.67 5.69 -5.03
N GLY A 256 -12.46 5.49 -6.33
CA GLY A 256 -11.38 6.10 -7.09
C GLY A 256 -11.89 6.71 -8.39
N ILE A 257 -11.06 7.57 -8.96
CA ILE A 257 -11.28 8.16 -10.28
C ILE A 257 -10.32 7.45 -11.25
N ASP A 258 -10.87 6.84 -12.29
CA ASP A 258 -10.10 6.35 -13.44
C ASP A 258 -10.16 7.34 -14.60
N ARG A 259 -9.15 7.29 -15.46
CA ARG A 259 -9.15 8.01 -16.73
C ARG A 259 -9.69 7.13 -17.83
N LEU A 260 -10.74 7.56 -18.53
CA LEU A 260 -11.33 6.82 -19.64
C LEU A 260 -10.28 6.57 -20.73
N THR A 261 -9.58 7.61 -21.14
CA THR A 261 -8.35 7.53 -21.94
C THR A 261 -7.13 7.66 -21.03
N PRO A 262 -6.23 6.67 -20.99
CA PRO A 262 -5.07 6.69 -20.11
C PRO A 262 -4.08 7.77 -20.52
N GLY A 263 -3.27 8.23 -19.56
CA GLY A 263 -2.32 9.32 -19.80
C GLY A 263 -1.27 9.04 -20.87
N CYS A 264 -0.93 7.77 -21.13
CA CYS A 264 -0.04 7.41 -22.25
C CYS A 264 -0.66 7.67 -23.64
N HIS A 265 -1.97 7.85 -23.72
CA HIS A 265 -2.72 8.21 -24.93
C HIS A 265 -3.19 9.68 -24.89
N GLY A 266 -2.59 10.50 -24.01
CA GLY A 266 -2.90 11.93 -23.91
C GLY A 266 -4.07 12.29 -22.99
N GLY A 267 -4.69 11.32 -22.30
CA GLY A 267 -5.81 11.61 -21.42
C GLY A 267 -5.42 12.21 -20.07
N SER A 268 -6.05 13.34 -19.71
CA SER A 268 -5.91 14.05 -18.43
C SER A 268 -7.04 13.71 -17.45
N PHE A 269 -6.98 14.22 -16.21
CA PHE A 269 -8.12 14.20 -15.29
C PHE A 269 -8.97 15.46 -15.51
N CYS A 270 -9.86 15.39 -16.48
CA CYS A 270 -10.90 16.40 -16.74
C CYS A 270 -12.28 15.73 -16.71
N THR A 271 -13.32 16.54 -16.63
CA THR A 271 -14.73 16.12 -16.57
C THR A 271 -15.11 15.14 -17.69
N GLU A 272 -14.52 15.29 -18.87
CA GLU A 272 -14.82 14.47 -20.05
C GLU A 272 -14.04 13.14 -20.07
N ASN A 273 -12.97 13.03 -19.28
CA ASN A 273 -12.04 11.89 -19.34
C ASN A 273 -11.88 11.18 -18.00
N ALA A 274 -12.59 11.59 -16.95
CA ALA A 274 -12.55 10.93 -15.66
C ALA A 274 -13.88 10.22 -15.38
N ALA A 275 -13.82 9.08 -14.68
CA ALA A 275 -14.99 8.33 -14.27
C ALA A 275 -14.73 7.64 -12.93
N LEU A 276 -15.77 7.49 -12.10
CA LEU A 276 -15.66 6.72 -10.88
C LEU A 276 -15.45 5.23 -11.17
N CYS A 277 -14.52 4.61 -10.46
CA CYS A 277 -14.19 3.21 -10.63
C CYS A 277 -13.89 2.54 -9.27
N CYS A 278 -14.13 1.23 -9.19
CA CYS A 278 -13.55 0.42 -8.13
C CYS A 278 -12.08 0.11 -8.45
N TRP A 279 -11.33 -0.21 -7.41
CA TRP A 279 -9.89 -0.51 -7.51
C TRP A 279 -9.62 -1.69 -8.45
N GLU A 280 -10.46 -2.73 -8.39
CA GLU A 280 -10.32 -3.95 -9.19
C GLU A 280 -10.47 -3.67 -10.69
N CYS A 281 -11.49 -2.91 -11.09
CA CYS A 281 -11.73 -2.56 -12.49
C CYS A 281 -10.64 -1.65 -13.04
N ASN A 282 -10.22 -0.62 -12.27
CA ASN A 282 -9.14 0.26 -12.69
C ASN A 282 -7.82 -0.50 -12.87
N SER A 283 -7.49 -1.37 -11.90
CA SER A 283 -6.31 -2.24 -11.97
C SER A 283 -6.36 -3.19 -13.16
N SER A 284 -7.54 -3.77 -13.45
CA SER A 284 -7.74 -4.70 -14.57
C SER A 284 -7.65 -4.00 -15.93
N LYS A 285 -8.25 -2.81 -16.06
CA LYS A 285 -8.13 -1.98 -17.27
C LYS A 285 -6.67 -1.62 -17.54
N GLY A 286 -5.96 -1.17 -16.51
CA GLY A 286 -4.56 -0.77 -16.61
C GLY A 286 -4.40 0.46 -17.51
N ARG A 287 -3.53 0.37 -18.52
CA ARG A 287 -3.23 1.45 -19.47
C ARG A 287 -4.01 1.35 -20.78
N ARG A 288 -5.12 0.63 -20.79
CA ARG A 288 -6.01 0.54 -21.94
C ARG A 288 -7.07 1.63 -21.88
N ASP A 289 -7.62 2.02 -23.03
CA ASP A 289 -8.80 2.87 -23.08
C ASP A 289 -10.02 2.14 -22.50
N ALA A 290 -10.86 2.87 -21.77
CA ALA A 290 -12.07 2.33 -21.15
C ALA A 290 -12.96 1.64 -22.17
N TRP A 291 -13.06 2.20 -23.37
CA TRP A 291 -13.84 1.67 -24.49
C TRP A 291 -13.32 0.35 -25.06
N SER A 292 -12.10 -0.06 -24.72
CA SER A 292 -11.53 -1.35 -25.14
C SER A 292 -11.75 -2.49 -24.14
N VAL A 293 -12.35 -2.17 -22.97
CA VAL A 293 -12.57 -3.13 -21.88
C VAL A 293 -14.03 -3.20 -21.44
N LEU A 294 -14.90 -2.38 -22.02
CA LEU A 294 -16.36 -2.47 -21.98
C LEU A 294 -16.84 -3.29 -23.18
#